data_AF-A0A0P0ZHB6-F1
#
_entry.id   AF-A0A0P0ZHB6-F1
#
_cell.length_a   1.000
_cell.length_b   1.000
_cell.length_c   1.000
_cell.angle_alpha   90.00
_cell.angle_beta   90.00
_cell.angle_gamma   90.00
#
_symmetry.space_group_name_H-M   'P 1'
#
loop_
_entity.id
_entity.type
_entity.pdbx_description
1 polymer ?
#
loop_
_entity_poly.entity_id
_entity_poly.type
_entity_poly.pdbx_seq_one_letter_code
_entity_poly.pdbx_strand_id
1 'polypeptide(L)'
;MNASVLRSTALCLALMSSLPVVSCSSSGSKASHNAPAAAAQVCTSCVDISVHVWKFTPYAGTDVTKLSGITPASADGKASVNMQANSKEARPAEILKKLQQSGHAELVLNFDSVTTSGQSLPLSTSGPAGEFSALMTPAALKTNTPDLINYELHAAMPHGGLTGGRDAYTKGNFLLKDGGALLSMQKVGESYAVWLISTKHPV
;
A
#
# COMPACT_ATOMS: atom_id res chain seq x y z
N MET A 1 6.54 -61.84 23.30
CA MET A 1 7.91 -62.40 23.27
C MET A 1 8.07 -63.22 22.00
N ASN A 2 9.25 -63.13 21.40
CA ASN A 2 9.84 -63.94 20.32
C ASN A 2 9.68 -63.50 18.85
N ALA A 3 10.82 -63.00 18.35
CA ALA A 3 11.30 -62.94 16.98
C ALA A 3 11.44 -64.36 16.37
N SER A 4 11.64 -64.64 15.07
CA SER A 4 12.56 -64.07 14.06
C SER A 4 12.19 -64.59 12.65
N VAL A 5 12.24 -63.75 11.61
CA VAL A 5 13.22 -63.71 10.47
C VAL A 5 13.36 -65.01 9.62
N LEU A 6 13.06 -64.97 8.30
CA LEU A 6 14.06 -65.03 7.21
C LEU A 6 13.48 -65.07 5.76
N ARG A 7 14.03 -64.16 4.93
CA ARG A 7 14.47 -64.26 3.51
C ARG A 7 13.53 -64.82 2.42
N SER A 8 13.19 -63.98 1.45
CA SER A 8 13.71 -64.18 0.08
C SER A 8 13.65 -62.89 -0.75
N THR A 9 14.76 -62.59 -1.40
CA THR A 9 15.01 -61.47 -2.32
C THR A 9 14.39 -61.74 -3.69
N ALA A 10 13.67 -60.76 -4.25
CA ALA A 10 13.55 -60.61 -5.70
C ALA A 10 13.46 -59.12 -6.04
N LEU A 11 14.59 -58.63 -6.55
CA LEU A 11 14.82 -57.31 -7.12
C LEU A 11 14.20 -57.29 -8.52
N CYS A 12 13.33 -56.33 -8.85
CA CYS A 12 13.03 -55.96 -10.24
C CYS A 12 12.51 -54.52 -10.35
N LEU A 13 13.44 -53.63 -10.75
CA LEU A 13 13.31 -52.60 -11.78
C LEU A 13 12.23 -51.51 -11.65
N ALA A 14 12.72 -50.37 -11.15
CA ALA A 14 12.54 -49.01 -11.66
C ALA A 14 11.40 -48.74 -12.68
N LEU A 15 10.43 -47.95 -12.23
CA LEU A 15 9.68 -47.02 -13.07
C LEU A 15 9.81 -45.63 -12.43
N MET A 16 10.70 -44.82 -13.01
CA MET A 16 10.88 -43.41 -12.70
C MET A 16 9.62 -42.63 -13.14
N SER A 17 8.65 -42.47 -12.26
CA SER A 17 7.63 -41.43 -12.39
C SER A 17 8.11 -40.19 -11.65
N SER A 18 8.67 -39.24 -12.39
CA SER A 18 9.02 -37.92 -11.90
C SER A 18 7.76 -37.14 -11.53
N LEU A 19 7.41 -37.13 -10.25
CA LEU A 19 6.51 -36.15 -9.65
C LEU A 19 7.34 -34.93 -9.23
N PRO A 20 7.11 -33.73 -9.78
CA PRO A 20 7.70 -32.53 -9.21
C PRO A 20 7.05 -32.27 -7.85
N VAL A 21 7.77 -32.63 -6.79
CA VAL A 21 7.47 -32.22 -5.43
C VAL A 21 7.80 -30.73 -5.33
N VAL A 22 6.78 -29.87 -5.35
CA VAL A 22 6.94 -28.48 -4.90
C VAL A 22 7.12 -28.54 -3.40
N SER A 23 8.37 -28.51 -2.97
CA SER A 23 8.76 -28.54 -1.56
C SER A 23 8.48 -27.18 -0.92
N CYS A 24 7.54 -27.15 0.02
CA CYS A 24 7.59 -26.18 1.11
C CYS A 24 8.69 -26.61 2.07
N SER A 25 9.66 -25.73 2.36
CA SER A 25 10.38 -25.77 3.63
C SER A 25 10.83 -24.38 4.03
N SER A 26 10.41 -24.01 5.23
CA SER A 26 10.72 -22.81 5.98
C SER A 26 12.15 -22.82 6.54
N SER A 27 12.74 -21.62 6.57
CA SER A 27 13.72 -21.09 7.54
C SER A 27 15.07 -21.81 7.78
N GLY A 28 16.17 -21.12 7.44
CA GLY A 28 17.42 -21.21 8.20
C GLY A 28 18.75 -21.02 7.46
N SER A 29 19.25 -19.77 7.45
CA SER A 29 20.69 -19.40 7.54
C SER A 29 21.63 -19.43 6.30
N LYS A 30 21.88 -18.19 5.83
CA LYS A 30 23.17 -17.53 5.48
C LYS A 30 24.01 -17.96 4.26
N ALA A 31 24.28 -16.92 3.46
CA ALA A 31 25.34 -16.69 2.47
C ALA A 31 25.17 -17.30 1.07
N SER A 32 25.59 -16.68 -0.02
CA SER A 32 25.73 -15.27 -0.43
C SER A 32 26.09 -15.29 -1.93
N HIS A 33 25.68 -14.25 -2.65
CA HIS A 33 26.21 -13.75 -3.92
C HIS A 33 25.92 -14.46 -5.26
N ASN A 34 25.30 -13.64 -6.12
CA ASN A 34 25.34 -13.57 -7.58
C ASN A 34 24.25 -14.32 -8.36
N ALA A 35 23.00 -13.89 -8.15
CA ALA A 35 22.06 -13.83 -9.26
C ALA A 35 22.53 -12.71 -10.22
N PRO A 36 22.54 -12.94 -11.56
CA PRO A 36 22.91 -11.89 -12.51
C PRO A 36 21.95 -10.72 -12.31
N ALA A 37 22.52 -9.52 -12.17
CA ALA A 37 21.76 -8.28 -12.14
C ALA A 37 20.84 -8.26 -13.36
N ALA A 38 19.54 -8.45 -13.12
CA ALA A 38 18.53 -8.16 -14.12
C ALA A 38 18.80 -6.72 -14.55
N ALA A 39 19.22 -6.54 -15.81
CA ALA A 39 19.40 -5.23 -16.38
C ALA A 39 18.10 -4.47 -16.11
N ALA A 40 18.20 -3.38 -15.33
CA ALA A 40 17.07 -2.52 -15.03
C ALA A 40 16.56 -2.00 -16.35
N GLN A 41 15.51 -2.64 -16.87
CA GLN A 41 14.89 -2.27 -18.12
C GLN A 41 14.24 -0.91 -17.85
N VAL A 42 14.84 0.16 -18.39
CA VAL A 42 14.37 1.52 -18.20
C VAL A 42 12.98 1.59 -18.83
N CYS A 43 11.97 1.62 -17.98
CA CYS A 43 10.59 1.75 -18.39
C CYS A 43 10.26 3.23 -18.49
N THR A 44 10.39 3.78 -19.69
CA THR A 44 10.16 5.20 -19.98
C THR A 44 8.71 5.64 -19.82
N SER A 45 7.78 4.70 -19.68
CA SER A 45 6.35 4.93 -19.44
C SER A 45 5.90 4.42 -18.06
N CYS A 46 6.83 4.10 -17.17
CA CYS A 46 6.50 3.64 -15.83
C CYS A 46 6.33 4.82 -14.87
N VAL A 47 5.49 4.57 -13.86
CA VAL A 47 5.20 5.48 -12.77
C VAL A 47 5.52 4.74 -11.49
N ASP A 48 6.46 5.26 -10.71
CA ASP A 48 6.68 4.82 -9.34
C ASP A 48 5.59 5.44 -8.47
N ILE A 49 4.89 4.61 -7.70
CA ILE A 49 3.83 5.01 -6.79
C ILE A 49 4.21 4.54 -5.39
N SER A 50 4.23 5.49 -4.46
CA SER A 50 4.40 5.24 -3.03
C SER A 50 3.13 5.65 -2.29
N VAL A 51 2.59 4.74 -1.48
CA VAL A 51 1.39 4.94 -0.66
C VAL A 51 1.72 4.70 0.81
N HIS A 52 1.42 5.70 1.63
CA HIS A 52 1.46 5.57 3.09
C HIS A 52 0.07 5.80 3.65
N VAL A 53 -0.31 4.97 4.62
CA VAL A 53 -1.61 5.08 5.29
C VAL A 53 -1.39 5.10 6.79
N TRP A 54 -1.95 6.11 7.44
CA TRP A 54 -2.01 6.18 8.90
C TRP A 54 -3.45 6.13 9.40
N LYS A 55 -3.66 5.43 10.50
CA LYS A 55 -4.81 5.64 11.37
C LYS A 55 -4.46 6.78 12.32
N PHE A 56 -5.23 7.86 12.26
CA PHE A 56 -5.01 9.05 13.06
C PHE A 56 -6.20 9.32 13.99
N THR A 57 -5.94 9.47 15.28
CA THR A 57 -6.93 9.88 16.27
C THR A 57 -6.51 11.23 16.85
N PRO A 58 -7.21 12.33 16.51
CA PRO A 58 -6.85 13.65 17.01
C PRO A 58 -7.06 13.79 18.52
N TYR A 59 -6.29 14.66 19.17
CA TYR A 59 -6.60 15.10 20.53
C TYR A 59 -7.89 15.93 20.54
N ALA A 60 -8.60 15.92 21.67
CA ALA A 60 -9.83 16.71 21.82
C ALA A 60 -9.58 18.20 21.49
N GLY A 61 -10.47 18.79 20.69
CA GLY A 61 -10.37 20.19 20.26
C GLY A 61 -9.38 20.45 19.10
N THR A 62 -8.73 19.43 18.56
CA THR A 62 -7.87 19.56 17.39
C THR A 62 -8.69 19.85 16.14
N ASP A 63 -8.34 20.94 15.46
CA ASP A 63 -8.86 21.25 14.14
C ASP A 63 -8.00 20.56 13.07
N VAL A 64 -8.50 19.43 12.56
CA VAL A 64 -7.79 18.62 11.56
C VAL A 64 -7.59 19.35 10.22
N THR A 65 -8.37 20.40 9.95
CA THR A 65 -8.22 21.22 8.74
C THR A 65 -7.01 22.14 8.79
N LYS A 66 -6.41 22.33 9.98
CA LYS A 66 -5.18 23.10 10.19
C LYS A 66 -3.92 22.26 10.13
N LEU A 67 -4.05 20.93 10.05
CA LEU A 67 -2.90 20.04 9.84
C LEU A 67 -2.29 20.20 8.43
N SER A 68 -3.00 20.93 7.57
CA SER A 68 -2.62 21.20 6.20
C SER A 68 -2.14 22.63 6.00
N GLY A 69 -0.86 22.75 5.62
CA GLY A 69 -0.32 23.96 4.99
C GLY A 69 -0.57 23.99 3.47
N ILE A 70 -1.62 23.31 2.99
CA ILE A 70 -1.78 22.93 1.57
C ILE A 70 -3.24 23.02 1.16
N THR A 71 -3.50 23.63 0.00
CA THR A 71 -4.82 24.04 -0.50
C THR A 71 -5.79 22.85 -0.70
N PRO A 72 -7.05 22.93 -0.25
CA PRO A 72 -8.07 21.91 -0.48
C PRO A 72 -8.36 21.76 -1.98
N ALA A 73 -8.38 20.53 -2.50
CA ALA A 73 -8.54 20.27 -3.93
C ALA A 73 -10.01 20.18 -4.40
N SER A 74 -10.95 19.88 -3.51
CA SER A 74 -12.40 19.96 -3.74
C SER A 74 -13.09 19.48 -2.46
N ALA A 75 -14.04 20.26 -1.95
CA ALA A 75 -14.92 19.84 -0.85
C ALA A 75 -16.22 19.29 -1.45
N ASP A 76 -16.17 18.11 -2.06
CA ASP A 76 -17.37 17.39 -2.50
C ASP A 76 -18.10 16.81 -1.27
N GLY A 77 -18.67 17.68 -0.44
CA GLY A 77 -19.78 17.43 0.51
C GLY A 77 -19.69 16.24 1.48
N LYS A 78 -18.59 15.49 1.51
CA LYS A 78 -18.36 14.30 2.31
C LYS A 78 -17.16 14.53 3.21
N ALA A 79 -17.14 13.83 4.35
CA ALA A 79 -16.18 13.97 5.45
C ALA A 79 -14.72 13.61 5.13
N SER A 80 -14.31 13.75 3.87
CA SER A 80 -12.95 13.55 3.37
C SER A 80 -12.36 14.89 2.91
N VAL A 81 -11.19 15.24 3.44
CA VAL A 81 -10.43 16.43 3.00
C VAL A 81 -9.31 15.95 2.09
N ASN A 82 -9.38 16.30 0.81
CA ASN A 82 -8.36 15.98 -0.20
C ASN A 82 -7.49 17.20 -0.48
N MET A 83 -6.18 17.02 -0.47
CA MET A 83 -5.19 18.09 -0.58
C MET A 83 -4.06 17.67 -1.51
N GLN A 84 -3.66 18.54 -2.44
CA GLN A 84 -2.54 18.27 -3.36
C GLN A 84 -1.30 19.03 -2.90
N ALA A 85 -0.24 18.29 -2.58
CA ALA A 85 0.98 18.78 -1.97
C ALA A 85 2.16 18.75 -2.94
N ASN A 86 3.10 19.70 -2.78
CA ASN A 86 4.38 19.65 -3.47
C ASN A 86 5.34 18.63 -2.80
N SER A 87 6.37 18.18 -3.53
CA SER A 87 7.31 17.14 -3.07
C SER A 87 8.02 17.43 -1.76
N LYS A 88 8.19 18.71 -1.40
CA LYS A 88 8.93 19.12 -0.21
C LYS A 88 8.08 18.97 1.04
N GLU A 89 6.80 19.30 0.96
CA GLU A 89 5.87 19.30 2.10
C GLU A 89 5.15 17.95 2.28
N ALA A 90 5.21 17.08 1.28
CA ALA A 90 4.51 15.80 1.24
C ALA A 90 5.40 14.60 1.60
N ARG A 91 6.34 14.78 2.52
CA ARG A 91 7.23 13.70 2.95
C ARG A 91 6.56 12.87 4.06
N PRO A 92 6.61 11.53 3.99
CA PRO A 92 5.97 10.68 5.01
C PRO A 92 6.37 11.03 6.44
N ALA A 93 7.66 11.28 6.69
CA ALA A 93 8.17 11.64 8.02
C ALA A 93 7.65 13.01 8.52
N GLU A 94 7.46 13.98 7.61
CA GLU A 94 6.96 15.32 7.96
C GLU A 94 5.46 15.28 8.26
N ILE A 95 4.69 14.53 7.45
CA ILE A 95 3.27 14.28 7.70
C ILE A 95 3.09 13.55 9.02
N LEU A 96 3.81 12.45 9.25
CA LEU A 96 3.74 11.70 10.51
C LEU A 96 4.04 12.59 11.72
N LYS A 97 5.08 13.44 11.64
CA LYS A 97 5.42 14.40 12.70
C LYS A 97 4.26 15.36 12.99
N LYS A 98 3.60 15.93 11.96
CA LYS A 98 2.43 16.82 12.13
C LYS A 98 1.24 16.10 12.76
N LEU A 99 0.98 14.85 12.37
CA LEU A 99 -0.07 14.03 12.98
C LEU A 99 0.24 13.76 14.46
N GLN A 100 1.47 13.35 14.78
CA GLN A 100 1.88 13.07 16.17
C GLN A 100 1.88 14.30 17.08
N GLN A 101 2.03 15.51 16.53
CA GLN A 101 1.89 16.76 17.27
C GLN A 101 0.45 17.07 17.70
N SER A 102 -0.54 16.45 17.06
CA SER A 102 -1.96 16.81 17.19
C SER A 102 -2.87 15.61 17.53
N GLY A 103 -2.28 14.44 17.73
CA GLY A 103 -3.00 13.23 18.10
C GLY A 103 -2.10 12.00 18.08
N HIS A 104 -2.74 10.83 18.08
CA HIS A 104 -2.07 9.55 17.94
C HIS A 104 -2.13 9.09 16.48
N ALA A 105 -0.98 8.80 15.89
CA ALA A 105 -0.86 8.31 14.52
C ALA A 105 -0.16 6.95 14.49
N GLU A 106 -0.82 5.96 13.89
CA GLU A 106 -0.31 4.60 13.70
C GLU A 106 -0.13 4.36 12.20
N LEU A 107 1.08 3.99 11.77
CA LEU A 107 1.32 3.61 10.38
C LEU A 107 0.70 2.23 10.15
N VAL A 108 -0.23 2.16 9.20
CA VAL A 108 -0.96 0.94 8.85
C VAL A 108 -0.36 0.28 7.61
N LEU A 109 0.02 1.09 6.62
CA LEU A 109 0.56 0.61 5.36
C LEU A 109 1.68 1.52 4.88
N ASN A 110 2.76 0.89 4.42
CA ASN A 110 3.73 1.49 3.52
C ASN A 110 3.84 0.57 2.30
N PHE A 111 3.60 1.13 1.11
CA PHE A 111 3.56 0.39 -0.13
C PHE A 111 4.25 1.17 -1.23
N ASP A 112 5.20 0.53 -1.91
CA ASP A 112 5.92 1.07 -3.05
C ASP A 112 5.75 0.10 -4.22
N SER A 113 5.38 0.62 -5.39
CA SER A 113 5.23 -0.18 -6.60
C SER A 113 5.47 0.65 -7.85
N VAL A 114 5.80 -0.04 -8.93
CA VAL A 114 5.91 0.54 -10.27
C VAL A 114 4.74 0.03 -11.11
N THR A 115 4.11 0.90 -11.89
CA THR A 115 3.03 0.52 -12.83
C THR A 115 3.16 1.34 -14.12
N THR A 116 2.38 0.99 -15.14
CA THR A 116 2.27 1.75 -16.39
C THR A 116 0.91 2.41 -16.52
N SER A 117 0.80 3.43 -17.37
CA SER A 117 -0.49 4.06 -17.67
C SER A 117 -1.54 3.04 -18.13
N GLY A 118 -2.76 3.16 -17.62
CA GLY A 118 -3.88 2.26 -17.86
C GLY A 118 -3.91 1.01 -16.98
N GLN A 119 -2.80 0.66 -16.31
CA GLN A 119 -2.75 -0.49 -15.42
C GLN A 119 -3.14 -0.08 -14.00
N SER A 120 -4.24 -0.66 -13.51
CA SER A 120 -4.67 -0.47 -12.13
C SER A 120 -3.74 -1.15 -11.13
N LEU A 121 -3.52 -0.46 -10.02
CA LEU A 121 -2.69 -0.88 -8.91
C LEU A 121 -3.58 -1.02 -7.66
N PRO A 122 -4.18 -2.22 -7.44
CA PRO A 122 -4.94 -2.49 -6.24
C PRO A 122 -4.00 -2.72 -5.06
N LEU A 123 -4.37 -2.18 -3.91
CA LEU A 123 -3.76 -2.49 -2.62
C LEU A 123 -4.86 -2.73 -1.59
N SER A 124 -4.60 -3.66 -0.67
CA SER A 124 -5.46 -3.91 0.48
C SER A 124 -4.62 -4.41 1.65
N THR A 125 -4.97 -3.97 2.85
CA THR A 125 -4.42 -4.47 4.10
C THR A 125 -5.53 -4.56 5.14
N SER A 126 -5.44 -5.52 6.06
CA SER A 126 -6.36 -5.70 7.17
C SER A 126 -5.58 -5.98 8.44
N GLY A 127 -6.07 -5.49 9.57
CA GLY A 127 -5.43 -5.69 10.86
C GLY A 127 -6.19 -5.02 12.02
N PRO A 128 -5.56 -4.92 13.20
CA PRO A 128 -6.20 -4.32 14.39
C PRO A 128 -6.62 -2.87 14.20
N ALA A 129 -5.92 -2.12 13.33
CA ALA A 129 -6.27 -0.76 12.99
C ALA A 129 -7.55 -0.65 12.14
N GLY A 130 -7.95 -1.73 11.44
CA GLY A 130 -9.03 -1.77 10.48
C GLY A 130 -8.64 -2.42 9.15
N GLU A 131 -9.52 -2.30 8.17
CA GLU A 131 -9.31 -2.69 6.78
C GLU A 131 -9.13 -1.43 5.93
N PHE A 132 -8.14 -1.45 5.05
CA PHE A 132 -7.79 -0.33 4.20
C PHE A 132 -7.54 -0.86 2.80
N SER A 133 -8.16 -0.26 1.79
CA SER A 133 -7.92 -0.62 0.40
C SER A 133 -7.89 0.61 -0.48
N ALA A 134 -7.04 0.57 -1.50
CA ALA A 134 -7.05 1.57 -2.56
C ALA A 134 -6.94 0.93 -3.93
N LEU A 135 -7.48 1.63 -4.92
CA LEU A 135 -7.29 1.34 -6.32
C LEU A 135 -6.77 2.61 -6.98
N MET A 136 -5.57 2.54 -7.54
CA MET A 136 -4.99 3.66 -8.28
C MET A 136 -4.84 3.26 -9.74
N THR A 137 -5.25 4.13 -10.65
CA THR A 137 -5.11 3.89 -12.10
C THR A 137 -4.51 5.12 -12.74
N PRO A 138 -3.19 5.12 -13.00
CA PRO A 138 -2.55 6.18 -13.76
C PRO A 138 -3.09 6.22 -15.18
N ALA A 139 -3.31 7.42 -15.69
CA ALA A 139 -3.73 7.67 -17.06
C ALA A 139 -2.83 8.76 -17.65
N ALA A 140 -2.15 8.41 -18.74
CA ALA A 140 -1.38 9.37 -19.50
C ALA A 140 -2.35 10.32 -20.22
N LEU A 141 -2.24 11.62 -19.97
CA LEU A 141 -3.05 12.62 -20.67
C LEU A 141 -2.55 12.84 -22.10
N LYS A 142 -1.22 12.78 -22.31
CA LYS A 142 -0.45 12.79 -23.57
C LYS A 142 0.96 12.23 -23.30
N THR A 143 1.73 11.92 -24.34
CA THR A 143 3.18 11.69 -24.22
C THR A 143 3.84 12.92 -23.58
N ASN A 144 4.57 12.73 -22.48
CA ASN A 144 5.29 13.76 -21.71
C ASN A 144 4.44 14.78 -20.92
N THR A 145 3.19 14.47 -20.58
CA THR A 145 2.37 15.31 -19.67
C THR A 145 2.25 14.70 -18.28
N PRO A 146 2.04 15.50 -17.23
CA PRO A 146 1.79 14.99 -15.87
C PRO A 146 0.67 13.94 -15.88
N ASP A 147 0.93 12.80 -15.25
CA ASP A 147 -0.04 11.72 -15.18
C ASP A 147 -1.26 12.14 -14.36
N LEU A 148 -2.43 11.78 -14.86
CA LEU A 148 -3.65 11.83 -14.07
C LEU A 148 -3.74 10.53 -13.30
N ILE A 149 -3.85 10.57 -11.97
CA ILE A 149 -4.16 9.37 -11.20
C ILE A 149 -5.61 9.40 -10.77
N ASN A 150 -6.37 8.45 -11.30
CA ASN A 150 -7.68 8.11 -10.75
C ASN A 150 -7.46 7.25 -9.51
N TYR A 151 -8.17 7.56 -8.43
CA TYR A 151 -8.05 6.84 -7.19
C TYR A 151 -9.41 6.54 -6.57
N GLU A 152 -9.45 5.41 -5.86
CA GLU A 152 -10.50 5.03 -4.94
C GLU A 152 -9.84 4.61 -3.64
N LEU A 153 -10.27 5.18 -2.51
CA LEU A 153 -9.74 4.96 -1.17
C LEU A 153 -10.87 4.50 -0.28
N HIS A 154 -10.67 3.39 0.40
CA HIS A 154 -11.62 2.81 1.33
C HIS A 154 -10.92 2.49 2.65
N ALA A 155 -11.56 2.85 3.75
CA ALA A 155 -11.09 2.54 5.09
C ALA A 155 -12.28 2.14 5.96
N ALA A 156 -12.19 0.99 6.61
CA ALA A 156 -13.14 0.50 7.60
C ALA A 156 -12.43 0.25 8.93
N MET A 157 -12.80 0.97 9.98
CA MET A 157 -12.14 0.88 11.28
C MET A 157 -13.06 0.29 12.35
N PRO A 158 -12.51 -0.49 13.31
CA PRO A 158 -13.31 -1.07 14.38
C PRO A 158 -13.91 0.01 15.28
N HIS A 159 -15.16 -0.17 15.67
CA HIS A 159 -15.87 0.70 16.60
C HIS A 159 -16.48 -0.12 17.74
N GLY A 160 -16.01 0.10 18.97
CA GLY A 160 -16.70 -0.36 20.18
C GLY A 160 -16.92 -1.88 20.32
N GLY A 161 -16.08 -2.73 19.73
CA GLY A 161 -16.13 -4.20 19.94
C GLY A 161 -17.30 -4.91 19.25
N LEU A 162 -18.15 -4.20 18.51
CA LEU A 162 -19.25 -4.80 17.74
C LEU A 162 -18.87 -4.87 16.25
N THR A 163 -19.26 -5.98 15.63
CA THR A 163 -19.15 -6.28 14.21
C THR A 163 -19.98 -5.28 13.40
N GLY A 164 -19.37 -4.14 13.12
CA GLY A 164 -20.00 -2.99 12.47
C GLY A 164 -19.02 -1.82 12.48
N GLY A 165 -17.85 -2.01 11.86
CA GLY A 165 -16.88 -0.94 11.68
C GLY A 165 -17.52 0.23 10.93
N ARG A 166 -17.12 1.46 11.26
CA ARG A 166 -17.48 2.60 10.41
C ARG A 166 -16.56 2.55 9.20
N ASP A 167 -17.12 2.83 8.03
CA ASP A 167 -16.37 2.90 6.78
C ASP A 167 -16.33 4.34 6.24
N ALA A 168 -15.35 4.59 5.38
CA ALA A 168 -15.29 5.77 4.54
C ALA A 168 -14.80 5.37 3.15
N TYR A 169 -15.41 5.99 2.15
CA TYR A 169 -15.04 5.82 0.75
C TYR A 169 -14.87 7.18 0.10
N THR A 170 -13.74 7.38 -0.57
CA THR A 170 -13.43 8.58 -1.36
C THR A 170 -12.90 8.15 -2.70
N LYS A 171 -13.45 8.72 -3.76
CA LYS A 171 -12.92 8.57 -5.10
C LYS A 171 -12.64 9.93 -5.70
N GLY A 172 -11.70 9.98 -6.62
CA GLY A 172 -11.39 11.21 -7.33
C GLY A 172 -10.28 11.00 -8.34
N ASN A 173 -9.77 12.12 -8.82
CA ASN A 173 -8.58 12.16 -9.63
C ASN A 173 -7.72 13.34 -9.20
N PHE A 174 -6.43 13.27 -9.50
CA PHE A 174 -5.50 14.38 -9.29
C PHE A 174 -4.40 14.35 -10.33
N LEU A 175 -3.97 15.54 -10.74
CA LEU A 175 -2.85 15.72 -11.66
C LEU A 175 -1.56 15.62 -10.87
N LEU A 176 -0.71 14.67 -11.23
CA LEU A 176 0.61 14.50 -10.64
C LEU A 176 1.66 15.07 -11.57
N LYS A 177 2.14 16.25 -11.21
CA LYS A 177 3.44 16.75 -11.70
C LYS A 177 4.56 15.93 -11.05
N ASP A 178 5.73 15.88 -11.66
CA ASP A 178 6.90 15.20 -11.08
C ASP A 178 7.15 15.62 -9.63
N GLY A 179 7.19 14.62 -8.73
CA GLY A 179 7.31 14.83 -7.28
C GLY A 179 6.04 15.32 -6.60
N GLY A 180 4.89 15.33 -7.27
CA GLY A 180 3.61 15.65 -6.65
C GLY A 180 3.15 14.58 -5.66
N ALA A 181 2.26 14.97 -4.76
CA ALA A 181 1.59 14.03 -3.87
C ALA A 181 0.15 14.45 -3.55
N LEU A 182 -0.71 13.47 -3.29
CA LEU A 182 -2.03 13.65 -2.72
C LEU A 182 -2.00 13.25 -1.25
N LEU A 183 -2.48 14.15 -0.40
CA LEU A 183 -2.84 13.85 0.98
C LEU A 183 -4.37 13.81 1.07
N SER A 184 -4.94 12.66 1.40
CA SER A 184 -6.38 12.49 1.64
C SER A 184 -6.63 12.09 3.08
N MET A 185 -7.49 12.83 3.78
CA MET A 185 -7.90 12.53 5.15
C MET A 185 -9.38 12.18 5.16
N GLN A 186 -9.71 10.91 5.44
CA GLN A 186 -11.09 10.43 5.50
C GLN A 186 -11.50 10.25 6.96
N LYS A 187 -12.56 10.93 7.44
CA LYS A 187 -13.09 10.69 8.78
C LYS A 187 -13.77 9.32 8.85
N VAL A 188 -13.33 8.47 9.77
CA VAL A 188 -13.87 7.13 10.04
C VAL A 188 -14.20 7.04 11.53
N GLY A 189 -15.42 7.42 11.89
CA GLY A 189 -15.82 7.54 13.29
C GLY A 189 -15.10 8.68 14.01
N GLU A 190 -14.40 8.34 15.09
CA GLU A 190 -13.59 9.27 15.89
C GLU A 190 -12.12 9.35 15.41
N SER A 191 -11.77 8.55 14.41
CA SER A 191 -10.44 8.52 13.80
C SER A 191 -10.50 8.98 12.35
N TYR A 192 -9.33 9.08 11.72
CA TYR A 192 -9.14 9.43 10.33
C TYR A 192 -8.23 8.40 9.66
N ALA A 193 -8.56 8.01 8.43
CA ALA A 193 -7.62 7.37 7.53
C ALA A 193 -6.87 8.46 6.77
N VAL A 194 -5.57 8.56 6.98
CA VAL A 194 -4.71 9.56 6.33
C VAL A 194 -3.88 8.86 5.27
N TRP A 195 -4.18 9.13 4.02
CA TRP A 195 -3.52 8.58 2.84
C TRP A 195 -2.56 9.61 2.27
N LEU A 196 -1.30 9.23 2.11
CA LEU A 196 -0.32 9.97 1.33
C LEU A 196 0.06 9.14 0.11
N ILE A 197 -0.32 9.61 -1.07
CA ILE A 197 -0.01 9.00 -2.36
C ILE A 197 0.96 9.91 -3.08
N SER A 198 2.15 9.41 -3.40
CA SER A 198 3.18 10.18 -4.08
C SER A 198 3.70 9.41 -5.27
N THR A 199 4.14 10.12 -6.30
CA THR A 199 4.69 9.48 -7.50
C THR A 199 5.99 10.09 -7.96
N LYS A 200 6.75 9.28 -8.70
CA LYS A 200 7.97 9.70 -9.39
C LYS A 200 8.02 9.03 -10.75
N HIS A 201 8.50 9.74 -11.76
CA HIS A 201 8.92 9.10 -13.00
C HIS A 201 10.37 8.63 -12.85
N PRO A 202 10.72 7.42 -13.30
CA PRO A 202 12.11 7.01 -13.43
C PRO A 202 12.80 7.94 -14.44
N VAL A 203 13.94 8.50 -14.04
CA VAL A 203 14.76 9.45 -14.83
C VAL A 203 15.67 8.69 -15.79
#